data_AF-A0A8H3WZ62-F1
#
_entry.id   AF-A0A8H3WZ62-F1
#
_cell.length_a   1.000
_cell.length_b   1.000
_cell.length_c   1.000
_cell.angle_alpha   90.00
_cell.angle_beta   90.00
_cell.angle_gamma   90.00
#
_symmetry.space_group_name_H-M   'P 1'
#
loop_
_entity.id
_entity.type
_entity.pdbx_description
1 polymer ?
#
loop_
_entity_poly.entity_id
_entity_poly.type
_entity_poly.pdbx_seq_one_letter_code
_entity_poly.pdbx_strand_id
1 'polypeptide(L)'
;MGYAVIFMHRQFSLQPYSRHYSHSKNCFLDFMELKSDGSIGVNSKYAPKMKAVLEKYQEFKKNETLLFLDFVTVADYLFLLRSVTRIMSALKEHAMYYLAAAVSDFFIPAQKMPQHKIQSDGGLTLTMDQVPKFLKPMVTNWVPCGFIVSFKLETDPALLVDKSRHALTRYGHQIVIANLLAIRKREVILITRDSEFQIKLTEDEIAENIEIESRIIPELTKRHDEWIRNADHVDM
;
A
#
# COMPACT_ATOMS: atom_id res chain seq x y z
N MET A 1 -1.27 16.48 -7.76
CA MET A 1 -0.85 15.06 -7.76
C MET A 1 -1.59 14.25 -8.82
N GLY A 2 -2.90 14.38 -9.03
CA GLY A 2 -3.55 13.99 -10.30
C GLY A 2 -3.55 12.49 -10.70
N TYR A 3 -3.03 11.59 -9.87
CA TYR A 3 -3.00 10.15 -10.17
C TYR A 3 -4.41 9.54 -10.19
N ALA A 4 -4.63 8.65 -11.15
CA ALA A 4 -5.63 7.61 -11.03
C ALA A 4 -5.01 6.41 -10.28
N VAL A 5 -5.78 5.77 -9.39
CA VAL A 5 -5.29 4.77 -8.44
C VAL A 5 -6.02 3.44 -8.65
N ILE A 6 -5.25 2.36 -8.84
CA ILE A 6 -5.75 1.00 -8.68
C ILE A 6 -5.38 0.54 -7.26
N PHE A 7 -6.37 0.52 -6.37
CA PHE A 7 -6.20 0.14 -4.98
C PHE A 7 -6.46 -1.36 -4.81
N MET A 8 -5.40 -2.15 -5.01
CA MET A 8 -5.42 -3.58 -4.76
C MET A 8 -5.21 -3.86 -3.26
N HIS A 9 -6.22 -4.36 -2.55
CA HIS A 9 -6.21 -4.45 -1.09
C HIS A 9 -6.77 -5.76 -0.54
N ARG A 10 -6.38 -6.11 0.69
CA ARG A 10 -6.94 -7.26 1.38
C ARG A 10 -8.41 -7.01 1.70
N GLN A 11 -9.29 -7.94 1.40
CA GLN A 11 -10.71 -7.84 1.74
C GLN A 11 -10.89 -7.51 3.24
N PHE A 12 -11.81 -6.57 3.52
CA PHE A 12 -12.09 -6.02 4.86
C PHE A 12 -10.97 -5.21 5.53
N SER A 13 -9.83 -4.98 4.86
CA SER A 13 -8.82 -4.04 5.37
C SER A 13 -9.27 -2.56 5.22
N LEU A 14 -8.47 -1.65 5.78
CA LEU A 14 -8.68 -0.21 5.64
C LEU A 14 -8.68 0.22 4.18
N GLN A 15 -9.66 1.04 3.80
CA GLN A 15 -9.80 1.60 2.45
C GLN A 15 -9.70 3.13 2.50
N PRO A 16 -9.24 3.78 1.42
CA PRO A 16 -9.31 5.22 1.26
C PRO A 16 -10.69 5.77 1.66
N TYR A 17 -10.69 6.93 2.32
CA TYR A 17 -11.88 7.61 2.85
C TYR A 17 -12.57 6.87 4.02
N SER A 18 -12.97 5.61 3.86
CA SER A 18 -13.75 4.86 4.87
C SER A 18 -12.93 4.41 6.08
N ARG A 19 -11.59 4.35 5.97
CA ARG A 19 -10.67 3.97 7.05
C ARG A 19 -10.82 4.79 8.34
N HIS A 20 -11.39 5.99 8.28
CA HIS A 20 -11.65 6.81 9.46
C HIS A 20 -12.82 6.30 10.31
N TYR A 21 -13.65 5.42 9.75
CA TYR A 21 -14.91 4.96 10.36
C TYR A 21 -14.94 3.44 10.55
N SER A 22 -14.41 2.67 9.59
CA SER A 22 -14.60 1.20 9.54
C SER A 22 -13.89 0.40 10.64
N HIS A 23 -12.81 0.93 11.21
CA HIS A 23 -12.05 0.31 12.29
C HIS A 23 -11.94 1.25 13.50
N SER A 24 -12.86 2.21 13.60
CA SER A 24 -12.97 3.05 14.78
C SER A 24 -13.54 2.24 15.94
N LYS A 25 -13.23 2.62 17.19
CA LYS A 25 -13.89 2.02 18.37
C LYS A 25 -15.39 2.31 18.40
N ASN A 26 -15.85 3.29 17.62
CA ASN A 26 -17.23 3.70 17.57
C ASN A 26 -18.00 2.79 16.60
N CYS A 27 -19.21 2.43 16.98
CA CYS A 27 -20.17 1.81 16.09
C CYS A 27 -20.48 2.78 14.93
N PHE A 28 -20.76 2.25 13.74
CA PHE A 28 -21.20 3.09 12.61
C PHE A 28 -22.42 3.96 12.97
N LEU A 29 -23.33 3.43 13.79
CA LEU A 29 -24.53 4.14 14.23
C LEU A 29 -24.21 5.35 15.14
N ASP A 30 -23.03 5.40 15.77
CA ASP A 30 -22.62 6.51 16.64
C ASP A 30 -22.35 7.79 15.85
N PHE A 31 -22.18 7.69 14.53
CA PHE A 31 -22.05 8.84 13.64
C PHE A 31 -23.40 9.41 13.21
N MET A 32 -24.51 8.71 13.50
CA MET A 32 -25.85 9.10 13.08
C MET A 32 -26.65 9.71 14.24
N GLU A 33 -27.59 10.59 13.90
CA GLU A 33 -28.56 11.16 14.84
C GLU A 33 -29.96 11.12 14.24
N LEU A 34 -30.98 10.95 15.10
CA LEU A 34 -32.37 11.13 14.72
C LEU A 34 -32.71 12.61 14.82
N LYS A 35 -33.23 13.18 13.74
CA LYS A 35 -33.71 14.56 13.71
C LYS A 35 -35.16 14.63 14.21
N SER A 36 -35.58 15.83 14.61
CA SER A 36 -36.94 16.10 15.12
C SER A 36 -38.05 15.82 14.10
N ASP A 37 -37.72 15.82 12.80
CA ASP A 37 -38.64 15.49 11.70
C ASP A 37 -38.71 13.97 11.41
N GLY A 38 -38.04 13.14 12.22
CA GLY A 38 -37.97 11.69 12.04
C GLY A 38 -36.95 11.22 11.00
N SER A 39 -36.25 12.14 10.33
CA SER A 39 -35.18 11.78 9.39
C SER A 39 -33.87 11.46 10.12
N ILE A 40 -32.98 10.74 9.44
CA ILE A 40 -31.63 10.46 9.94
C ILE A 40 -30.64 11.51 9.43
N GLY A 41 -29.71 11.93 10.30
CA GLY A 41 -28.64 12.85 10.00
C GLY A 41 -27.28 12.33 10.44
N VAL A 42 -26.23 13.04 10.07
CA VAL A 42 -24.89 12.87 10.65
C VAL A 42 -24.81 13.75 11.89
N ASN A 43 -24.36 13.19 13.01
CA ASN A 43 -24.18 13.94 14.25
C ASN A 43 -23.28 15.17 14.03
N SER A 44 -23.74 16.33 14.50
CA SER A 44 -23.07 17.63 14.33
C SER A 44 -21.59 17.64 14.72
N LYS A 45 -21.18 16.83 15.70
CA LYS A 45 -19.77 16.66 16.11
C LYS A 45 -18.88 16.11 14.99
N TYR A 46 -19.40 15.20 14.17
CA TYR A 46 -18.64 14.52 13.12
C TYR A 46 -18.87 15.14 11.74
N ALA A 47 -19.96 15.90 11.57
CA ALA A 47 -20.36 16.47 10.30
C ALA A 47 -19.26 17.23 9.54
N PRO A 48 -18.43 18.10 10.16
CA PRO A 48 -17.38 18.83 9.43
C PRO A 48 -16.34 17.90 8.81
N LYS A 49 -15.86 16.91 9.58
CA LYS A 49 -14.86 15.95 9.12
C LYS A 49 -15.44 14.98 8.08
N MET A 50 -16.67 14.51 8.30
CA MET A 50 -17.34 13.62 7.36
C MET A 50 -17.64 14.32 6.03
N LYS A 51 -18.04 15.60 6.06
CA LYS A 51 -18.26 16.41 4.86
C LYS A 51 -16.98 16.48 4.01
N ALA A 52 -15.85 16.85 4.60
CA ALA A 52 -14.58 16.97 3.88
C ALA A 52 -14.13 15.63 3.25
N VAL A 53 -14.39 14.50 3.91
CA VAL A 53 -14.10 13.17 3.37
C VAL A 53 -15.09 12.80 2.26
N LEU A 54 -16.37 13.12 2.43
CA LEU A 54 -17.43 12.83 1.45
C LEU A 54 -17.24 13.63 0.16
N GLU A 55 -16.84 14.90 0.24
CA GLU A 55 -16.56 15.73 -0.94
C GLU A 55 -15.45 15.09 -1.80
N LYS A 56 -14.34 14.68 -1.18
CA LYS A 56 -13.27 13.96 -1.89
C LYS A 56 -13.74 12.61 -2.44
N TYR A 57 -14.59 11.91 -1.71
CA TYR A 57 -15.17 10.64 -2.14
C TYR A 57 -16.05 10.81 -3.39
N GLN A 58 -16.87 11.87 -3.42
CA GLN A 58 -17.71 12.19 -4.57
C GLN A 58 -16.89 12.68 -5.76
N GLU A 59 -15.82 13.44 -5.53
CA GLU A 59 -14.91 13.91 -6.56
C GLU A 59 -14.28 12.75 -7.34
N PHE A 60 -13.69 11.76 -6.65
CA PHE A 60 -13.09 10.62 -7.36
C PHE A 60 -14.16 9.77 -8.05
N LYS A 61 -15.36 9.63 -7.47
CA LYS A 61 -16.46 8.90 -8.12
C LYS A 61 -16.88 9.56 -9.43
N LYS A 62 -16.93 10.89 -9.45
CA LYS A 62 -17.26 11.67 -10.65
C LYS A 62 -16.18 11.54 -11.72
N ASN A 63 -14.91 11.52 -11.32
CA ASN A 63 -13.77 11.50 -12.23
C ASN A 63 -13.27 10.08 -12.56
N GLU A 64 -13.86 9.04 -11.93
CA GLU A 64 -13.48 7.63 -12.08
C GLU A 64 -11.98 7.34 -11.84
N THR A 65 -11.35 8.07 -10.93
CA THR A 65 -9.89 8.01 -10.68
C THR A 65 -9.47 6.99 -9.62
N LEU A 66 -10.38 6.15 -9.12
CA LEU A 66 -10.06 5.12 -8.12
C LEU A 66 -10.81 3.81 -8.42
N LEU A 67 -10.04 2.75 -8.67
CA LEU A 67 -10.54 1.39 -8.86
C LEU A 67 -10.15 0.52 -7.66
N PHE A 68 -11.11 -0.19 -7.08
CA PHE A 68 -10.87 -1.14 -6.00
C PHE A 68 -10.75 -2.57 -6.55
N LEU A 69 -9.72 -3.30 -6.13
CA LEU A 69 -9.55 -4.73 -6.43
C LEU A 69 -9.23 -5.47 -5.13
N ASP A 70 -10.10 -6.38 -4.70
CA ASP A 70 -9.89 -7.14 -3.48
C ASP A 70 -9.20 -8.48 -3.72
N PHE A 71 -8.40 -8.90 -2.74
CA PHE A 71 -7.83 -10.24 -2.68
C PHE A 71 -7.95 -10.78 -1.26
N VAL A 72 -7.86 -12.10 -1.09
CA VAL A 72 -7.88 -12.75 0.23
C VAL A 72 -6.61 -13.56 0.45
N THR A 73 -6.24 -14.40 -0.51
CA THR A 73 -5.09 -15.30 -0.39
C THR A 73 -3.84 -14.72 -1.05
N VAL A 74 -2.67 -15.32 -0.74
CA VAL A 74 -1.42 -14.99 -1.43
C VAL A 74 -1.47 -15.39 -2.91
N ALA A 75 -2.22 -16.45 -3.24
CA ALA A 75 -2.42 -16.86 -4.63
C ALA A 75 -3.20 -15.79 -5.39
N ASP A 76 -4.34 -15.32 -4.84
CA ASP A 76 -5.14 -14.24 -5.42
C ASP A 76 -4.27 -13.01 -5.66
N TYR A 77 -3.55 -12.57 -4.62
CA TYR A 77 -2.65 -11.42 -4.71
C TYR A 77 -1.65 -11.54 -5.87
N LEU A 78 -0.97 -12.69 -6.01
CA LEU A 78 0.03 -12.89 -7.05
C LEU A 78 -0.57 -12.90 -8.46
N PHE A 79 -1.72 -13.55 -8.64
CA PHE A 79 -2.42 -13.58 -9.93
C PHE A 79 -2.98 -12.20 -10.31
N LEU A 80 -3.64 -11.52 -9.37
CA LEU A 80 -4.15 -10.16 -9.60
C LEU A 80 -3.01 -9.19 -9.90
N LEU A 81 -1.93 -9.21 -9.10
CA LEU A 81 -0.76 -8.35 -9.32
C LEU A 81 -0.19 -8.56 -10.72
N ARG A 82 0.00 -9.83 -11.13
CA ARG A 82 0.52 -10.14 -12.47
C ARG A 82 -0.40 -9.64 -13.57
N SER A 83 -1.72 -9.79 -13.43
CA SER A 83 -2.68 -9.33 -14.43
C SER A 83 -2.70 -7.80 -14.53
N VAL A 84 -2.80 -7.10 -13.39
CA VAL A 84 -2.83 -5.63 -13.35
C VAL A 84 -1.53 -5.04 -13.90
N THR A 85 -0.37 -5.54 -13.46
CA THR A 85 0.93 -5.05 -13.94
C THR A 85 1.09 -5.22 -15.44
N ARG A 86 0.64 -6.34 -16.02
CA ARG A 86 0.68 -6.57 -17.47
C ARG A 86 -0.27 -5.68 -18.27
N ILE A 87 -1.41 -5.30 -17.70
CA ILE A 87 -2.32 -4.34 -18.34
C ILE A 87 -1.72 -2.94 -18.26
N MET A 88 -1.21 -2.57 -17.09
CA MET A 88 -0.59 -1.25 -16.85
C MET A 88 0.76 -1.08 -17.55
N SER A 89 1.40 -2.14 -18.06
CA SER A 89 2.69 -2.03 -18.75
C SER A 89 2.62 -1.11 -19.99
N ALA A 90 1.42 -0.94 -20.56
CA ALA A 90 1.17 0.03 -21.64
C ALA A 90 1.45 1.49 -21.23
N LEU A 91 1.41 1.81 -19.93
CA LEU A 91 1.71 3.13 -19.39
C LEU A 91 3.21 3.37 -19.20
N LYS A 92 4.03 2.32 -19.31
CA LYS A 92 5.49 2.38 -19.17
C LYS A 92 5.95 3.21 -17.95
N GLU A 93 6.73 4.26 -18.18
CA GLU A 93 7.34 5.13 -17.17
C GLU A 93 6.33 6.02 -16.45
N HIS A 94 5.11 6.16 -16.98
CA HIS A 94 4.03 6.89 -16.34
C HIS A 94 3.27 6.07 -15.29
N ALA A 95 3.60 4.79 -15.10
CA ALA A 95 3.03 3.94 -14.06
C ALA A 95 3.94 3.85 -12.82
N MET A 96 3.38 4.26 -11.68
CA MET A 96 3.96 4.02 -10.36
C MET A 96 3.35 2.77 -9.71
N TYR A 97 4.19 1.87 -9.22
CA TYR A 97 3.82 0.68 -8.46
C TYR A 97 4.20 0.87 -6.99
N TYR A 98 3.22 1.23 -6.15
CA TYR A 98 3.39 1.41 -4.70
C TYR A 98 3.04 0.12 -3.94
N LEU A 99 4.03 -0.73 -3.70
CA LEU A 99 3.85 -2.10 -3.22
C LEU A 99 3.90 -2.19 -1.68
N ALA A 100 2.84 -1.70 -1.01
CA ALA A 100 2.74 -1.65 0.45
C ALA A 100 2.07 -2.87 1.10
N ALA A 101 1.64 -3.87 0.32
CA ALA A 101 1.01 -5.07 0.86
C ALA A 101 2.01 -5.92 1.65
N ALA A 102 1.60 -6.38 2.84
CA ALA A 102 2.34 -7.38 3.61
C ALA A 102 2.07 -8.78 3.01
N VAL A 103 2.90 -9.19 2.05
CA VAL A 103 2.78 -10.47 1.36
C VAL A 103 3.44 -11.56 2.21
N SER A 104 2.78 -12.71 2.35
CA SER A 104 3.35 -13.86 3.06
C SER A 104 4.66 -14.33 2.40
N ASP A 105 5.67 -14.62 3.20
CA ASP A 105 6.93 -15.21 2.72
C ASP A 105 6.83 -16.73 2.48
N PHE A 106 5.84 -17.38 3.10
CA PHE A 106 5.60 -18.81 3.03
C PHE A 106 4.13 -19.13 2.70
N PHE A 107 3.89 -20.25 2.05
CA PHE A 107 2.55 -20.75 1.71
C PHE A 107 2.49 -22.28 1.73
N ILE A 108 1.28 -22.85 1.77
CA ILE A 108 1.07 -24.29 1.59
C ILE A 108 0.55 -24.51 0.16
N PRO A 109 1.27 -25.24 -0.70
CA PRO A 109 0.79 -25.59 -2.04
C PRO A 109 -0.56 -26.31 -1.99
N ALA A 110 -1.42 -26.07 -2.97
CA ALA A 110 -2.75 -26.70 -3.03
C ALA A 110 -2.69 -28.24 -2.97
N GLN A 111 -1.65 -28.84 -3.56
CA GLN A 111 -1.41 -30.30 -3.54
C GLN A 111 -1.10 -30.84 -2.13
N LYS A 112 -0.59 -30.00 -1.23
CA LYS A 112 -0.25 -30.33 0.16
C LYS A 112 -1.31 -29.83 1.16
N MET A 113 -2.37 -29.16 0.69
CA MET A 113 -3.38 -28.55 1.55
C MET A 113 -4.40 -29.60 1.99
N PRO A 114 -4.61 -29.83 3.31
CA PRO A 114 -5.65 -30.73 3.79
C PRO A 114 -7.03 -30.26 3.36
N GLN A 115 -7.89 -31.19 2.91
CA GLN A 115 -9.26 -30.88 2.52
C GLN A 115 -10.18 -30.61 3.72
N HIS A 116 -9.85 -31.20 4.86
CA HIS A 116 -10.64 -31.10 6.08
C HIS A 116 -9.83 -30.46 7.21
N LYS A 117 -10.56 -29.98 8.23
CA LYS A 117 -9.96 -29.44 9.46
C LYS A 117 -8.96 -30.47 10.03
N ILE A 118 -7.74 -30.01 10.31
CA ILE A 118 -6.72 -30.81 10.98
C ILE A 118 -7.20 -31.11 12.41
N GLN A 119 -7.17 -32.39 12.80
CA GLN A 119 -7.64 -32.84 14.12
C GLN A 119 -6.68 -32.39 15.24
N SER A 120 -7.21 -32.14 16.43
CA SER A 120 -6.50 -31.53 17.56
C SER A 120 -6.05 -32.56 18.61
N ASP A 121 -5.58 -33.73 18.17
CA ASP A 121 -5.29 -34.88 19.06
C ASP A 121 -3.80 -34.96 19.48
N GLY A 122 -3.03 -33.88 19.32
CA GLY A 122 -1.61 -33.84 19.68
C GLY A 122 -0.88 -32.58 19.21
N GLY A 123 0.45 -32.64 19.16
CA GLY A 123 1.31 -31.56 18.66
C GLY A 123 1.13 -31.31 17.16
N LEU A 124 1.19 -30.05 16.73
CA LEU A 124 1.03 -29.63 15.34
C LEU A 124 2.39 -29.25 14.73
N THR A 125 2.77 -29.93 13.64
CA THR A 125 3.91 -29.53 12.80
C THR A 125 3.40 -29.05 11.45
N LEU A 126 3.70 -27.81 11.08
CA LEU A 126 3.35 -27.22 9.78
C LEU A 126 4.59 -27.10 8.91
N THR A 127 4.55 -27.71 7.72
CA THR A 127 5.58 -27.54 6.69
C THR A 127 5.04 -26.61 5.60
N MET A 128 5.78 -25.56 5.28
CA MET A 128 5.39 -24.55 4.31
C MET A 128 6.51 -24.31 3.30
N ASP A 129 6.13 -23.99 2.06
CA ASP A 129 7.07 -23.69 0.98
C ASP A 129 7.26 -22.17 0.88
N GLN A 130 8.42 -21.72 0.43
CA GLN A 130 8.68 -20.29 0.22
C GLN A 130 7.87 -19.75 -0.96
N VAL A 131 7.29 -18.56 -0.80
CA VAL A 131 6.60 -17.87 -1.89
C VAL A 131 7.62 -17.45 -2.95
N PRO A 132 7.35 -17.70 -4.25
CA PRO A 132 8.22 -17.28 -5.33
C PRO A 132 8.49 -15.78 -5.29
N LYS A 133 9.75 -15.38 -5.50
CA LYS A 133 10.16 -13.98 -5.46
C LYS A 133 9.69 -13.23 -6.72
N PHE A 134 8.44 -12.74 -6.68
CA PHE A 134 7.75 -12.10 -7.81
C PHE A 134 8.29 -10.73 -8.22
N LEU A 135 8.97 -10.01 -7.31
CA LEU A 135 9.52 -8.69 -7.60
C LEU A 135 10.55 -8.72 -8.73
N LYS A 136 11.38 -9.77 -8.83
CA LYS A 136 12.37 -9.88 -9.91
C LYS A 136 11.68 -10.01 -11.28
N PRO A 137 10.77 -10.99 -11.52
CA PRO A 137 9.98 -11.05 -12.75
C PRO A 137 9.18 -9.78 -13.04
N MET A 138 8.66 -9.10 -12.01
CA MET A 138 7.92 -7.86 -12.20
C MET A 138 8.80 -6.77 -12.81
N VAL A 139 9.97 -6.53 -12.22
CA VAL A 139 10.95 -5.54 -12.70
C VAL A 139 11.52 -5.92 -14.05
N THR A 140 11.80 -7.21 -14.33
CA THR A 140 12.49 -7.58 -15.58
C THR A 140 11.54 -7.84 -16.75
N ASN A 141 10.35 -8.37 -16.49
CA ASN A 141 9.50 -8.96 -17.54
C ASN A 141 8.11 -8.33 -17.63
N TRP A 142 7.52 -7.91 -16.49
CA TRP A 142 6.13 -7.45 -16.50
C TRP A 142 6.05 -5.95 -16.79
N VAL A 143 6.89 -5.16 -16.12
CA VAL A 143 6.84 -3.68 -16.14
C VAL A 143 8.24 -3.07 -16.10
N PRO A 144 9.10 -3.34 -17.10
CA PRO A 144 10.52 -2.93 -17.07
C PRO A 144 10.74 -1.41 -17.03
N CYS A 145 9.81 -0.65 -17.60
CA CYS A 145 9.82 0.81 -17.61
C CYS A 145 9.15 1.43 -16.36
N GLY A 146 8.45 0.63 -15.56
CA GLY A 146 7.63 1.12 -14.46
C GLY A 146 8.45 1.71 -13.31
N PHE A 147 7.89 2.70 -12.62
CA PHE A 147 8.48 3.26 -11.41
C PHE A 147 8.02 2.46 -10.18
N ILE A 148 8.88 1.59 -9.66
CA ILE A 148 8.53 0.59 -8.65
C ILE A 148 9.07 1.00 -7.28
N VAL A 149 8.14 1.16 -6.34
CA VAL A 149 8.39 1.49 -4.93
C VAL A 149 7.95 0.30 -4.09
N SER A 150 8.88 -0.29 -3.33
CA SER A 150 8.58 -1.38 -2.41
C SER A 150 8.73 -0.95 -0.95
N PHE A 151 8.18 -1.74 -0.03
CA PHE A 151 8.27 -1.49 1.40
C PHE A 151 9.17 -2.50 2.10
N LYS A 152 9.93 -2.01 3.09
CA LYS A 152 10.70 -2.85 4.00
C LYS A 152 10.37 -2.48 5.44
N LEU A 153 9.64 -3.38 6.09
CA LEU A 153 9.33 -3.32 7.51
C LEU A 153 10.34 -4.17 8.28
N GLU A 154 11.03 -3.57 9.25
CA GLU A 154 11.90 -4.28 10.18
C GLU A 154 11.61 -3.87 11.63
N THR A 155 12.12 -4.66 12.57
CA THR A 155 12.11 -4.34 14.00
C THR A 155 13.48 -3.98 14.54
N ASP A 156 14.55 -4.34 13.83
CA ASP A 156 15.94 -4.03 14.17
C ASP A 156 16.47 -2.89 13.26
N PRO A 157 16.81 -1.71 13.83
CA PRO A 157 17.39 -0.59 13.08
C PRO A 157 18.67 -0.95 12.33
N ALA A 158 19.52 -1.81 12.89
CA ALA A 158 20.81 -2.14 12.30
C ALA A 158 20.66 -2.90 10.97
N LEU A 159 19.55 -3.62 10.78
CA LEU A 159 19.30 -4.42 9.58
C LEU A 159 18.52 -3.66 8.51
N LEU A 160 17.89 -2.54 8.84
CA LEU A 160 16.90 -1.90 7.98
C LEU A 160 17.50 -1.39 6.66
N VAL A 161 18.61 -0.66 6.72
CA VAL A 161 19.26 -0.09 5.54
C VAL A 161 19.89 -1.18 4.67
N ASP A 162 20.65 -2.10 5.28
CA ASP A 162 21.34 -3.17 4.57
C ASP A 162 20.37 -4.10 3.84
N LYS A 163 19.28 -4.51 4.49
CA LYS A 163 18.25 -5.33 3.85
C LYS A 163 17.51 -4.59 2.74
N SER A 164 17.35 -3.27 2.86
CA SER A 164 16.73 -2.44 1.83
C SER A 164 17.63 -2.31 0.60
N ARG A 165 18.92 -2.00 0.78
CA ARG A 165 19.92 -1.98 -0.31
C ARG A 165 20.10 -3.35 -0.96
N HIS A 166 20.04 -4.42 -0.18
CA HIS A 166 20.05 -5.78 -0.70
C HIS A 166 18.81 -6.05 -1.59
N ALA A 167 17.62 -5.60 -1.20
CA ALA A 167 16.41 -5.74 -2.01
C ALA A 167 16.51 -4.95 -3.32
N LEU A 168 17.05 -3.73 -3.29
CA LEU A 168 17.30 -2.92 -4.50
C LEU A 168 18.27 -3.61 -5.45
N THR A 169 19.36 -4.17 -4.93
CA THR A 169 20.36 -4.89 -5.73
C THR A 169 19.79 -6.18 -6.32
N ARG A 170 19.06 -6.96 -5.51
CA ARG A 170 18.48 -8.24 -5.91
C ARG A 170 17.42 -8.07 -6.99
N TYR A 171 16.47 -7.15 -6.78
CA TYR A 171 15.29 -7.01 -7.64
C TYR A 171 15.48 -5.99 -8.75
N GLY A 172 16.26 -4.92 -8.52
CA GLY A 172 16.57 -3.90 -9.52
C GLY A 172 15.59 -2.73 -9.59
N HIS A 173 14.61 -2.64 -8.68
CA HIS A 173 13.65 -1.53 -8.61
C HIS A 173 14.25 -0.24 -8.04
N GLN A 174 13.48 0.85 -8.08
CA GLN A 174 13.97 2.21 -7.90
C GLN A 174 14.06 2.63 -6.42
N ILE A 175 13.03 2.35 -5.62
CA ILE A 175 12.94 2.85 -4.24
C ILE A 175 12.45 1.75 -3.28
N VAL A 176 13.10 1.67 -2.12
CA VAL A 176 12.56 0.99 -0.94
C VAL A 176 12.17 2.04 0.10
N ILE A 177 10.91 2.05 0.52
CA ILE A 177 10.47 2.78 1.71
C ILE A 177 10.70 1.87 2.92
N ALA A 178 11.69 2.23 3.70
CA ALA A 178 12.15 1.51 4.87
C ALA A 178 11.55 2.12 6.13
N ASN A 179 10.94 1.30 6.97
CA ASN A 179 10.30 1.77 8.20
C ASN A 179 10.44 0.77 9.35
N LEU A 180 10.64 1.29 10.56
CA LEU A 180 10.65 0.48 11.78
C LEU A 180 9.24 0.34 12.32
N LEU A 181 8.85 -0.88 12.74
CA LEU A 181 7.49 -1.17 13.20
C LEU A 181 6.99 -0.19 14.28
N ALA A 182 7.85 0.18 15.23
CA ALA A 182 7.51 1.04 16.36
C ALA A 182 7.20 2.50 15.96
N ILE A 183 7.87 3.02 14.92
CA ILE A 183 7.82 4.45 14.54
C ILE A 183 7.32 4.69 13.12
N ARG A 184 6.82 3.65 12.43
CA ARG A 184 6.38 3.71 11.02
C ARG A 184 5.35 4.78 10.67
N LYS A 185 4.60 5.29 11.65
CA LYS A 185 3.62 6.38 11.45
C LYS A 185 4.23 7.77 11.55
N ARG A 186 5.47 7.88 12.02
CA ARG A 186 6.18 9.13 12.32
C ARG A 186 7.42 9.30 11.47
N GLU A 187 8.06 8.20 11.09
CA GLU A 187 9.35 8.23 10.40
C GLU A 187 9.46 7.08 9.39
N VAL A 188 9.98 7.41 8.20
CA VAL A 188 10.37 6.48 7.16
C VAL A 188 11.65 6.95 6.47
N ILE A 189 12.36 6.04 5.82
CA ILE A 189 13.55 6.34 5.02
C ILE A 189 13.30 5.87 3.60
N LEU A 190 13.40 6.77 2.63
CA LEU A 190 13.41 6.43 1.21
C LEU A 190 14.83 6.07 0.81
N ILE A 191 15.05 4.80 0.52
CA ILE A 191 16.36 4.25 0.17
C ILE A 191 16.39 3.98 -1.33
N THR A 192 17.39 4.53 -2.00
CA THR A 192 17.76 4.20 -3.38
C THR A 192 19.11 3.46 -3.37
N ARG A 193 19.66 3.14 -4.55
CA ARG A 193 20.99 2.52 -4.63
C ARG A 193 22.08 3.43 -4.08
N ASP A 194 21.92 4.74 -4.22
CA ASP A 194 22.99 5.70 -4.03
C ASP A 194 22.68 6.74 -2.94
N SER A 195 21.42 6.83 -2.48
CA SER A 195 20.98 7.86 -1.54
C SER A 195 20.00 7.33 -0.50
N GLU A 196 19.98 7.98 0.66
CA GLU A 196 18.99 7.79 1.70
C GLU A 196 18.33 9.14 2.00
N PHE A 197 17.01 9.15 2.07
CA PHE A 197 16.23 10.37 2.35
C PHE A 197 15.25 10.11 3.49
N GLN A 198 15.51 10.72 4.63
CA GLN A 198 14.69 10.55 5.83
C GLN A 198 13.47 11.48 5.76
N ILE A 199 12.29 10.92 6.00
CA ILE A 199 11.06 11.68 6.19
C ILE A 199 10.61 11.44 7.63
N LYS A 200 10.58 12.51 8.42
CA LYS A 200 10.15 12.49 9.82
C LYS A 200 9.15 13.61 10.08
N LEU A 201 8.04 13.27 10.72
CA LEU A 201 7.09 14.26 11.20
C LEU A 201 7.64 14.98 12.42
N THR A 202 7.39 16.28 12.48
CA THR A 202 7.62 17.13 13.65
C THR A 202 6.59 16.83 14.74
N GLU A 203 6.87 17.21 15.99
CA GLU A 203 5.93 17.03 17.10
C GLU A 203 4.63 17.82 16.88
N ASP A 204 4.71 19.00 16.26
CA ASP A 204 3.54 19.82 15.91
C ASP A 204 2.65 19.11 14.88
N GLU A 205 3.25 18.56 13.81
CA GLU A 205 2.51 17.76 12.82
C GLU A 205 1.86 16.52 13.44
N ILE A 206 2.54 15.86 14.39
CA ILE A 206 1.98 14.73 15.12
C ILE A 206 0.78 15.18 15.97
N ALA A 207 0.88 16.33 16.64
CA ALA A 207 -0.21 16.90 17.44
C ALA A 207 -1.42 17.28 16.58
N GLU A 208 -1.19 17.75 15.35
CA GLU A 208 -2.22 18.05 14.35
C GLU A 208 -2.81 16.80 13.67
N ASN A 209 -2.35 15.60 14.03
CA ASN A 209 -2.73 14.32 13.39
C ASN A 209 -2.42 14.27 11.89
N ILE A 210 -1.32 14.91 11.46
CA ILE A 210 -0.79 14.77 10.11
C ILE A 210 -0.28 13.34 9.92
N GLU A 211 -0.59 12.77 8.76
CA GLU A 211 -0.16 11.42 8.41
C GLU A 211 1.11 11.46 7.58
N ILE A 212 2.01 10.50 7.83
CA ILE A 212 3.32 10.43 7.15
C ILE A 212 3.17 10.32 5.63
N GLU A 213 2.09 9.72 5.14
CA GLU A 213 1.77 9.62 3.71
C GLU A 213 1.64 11.01 3.05
N SER A 214 1.24 12.04 3.80
CA SER A 214 1.19 13.42 3.30
C SER A 214 2.57 14.00 2.95
N ARG A 215 3.65 13.38 3.46
CA ARG A 215 5.05 13.72 3.15
C ARG A 215 5.67 12.74 2.14
N ILE A 216 5.33 11.46 2.25
CA ILE A 216 5.81 10.41 1.32
C ILE A 216 5.33 10.68 -0.11
N ILE A 217 4.04 10.94 -0.29
CA ILE A 217 3.42 10.99 -1.63
C ILE A 217 3.94 12.16 -2.47
N PRO A 218 4.08 13.41 -1.95
CA PRO A 218 4.78 14.52 -2.62
C PRO A 218 6.19 14.16 -3.11
N GLU A 219 7.00 13.57 -2.24
CA GLU A 219 8.39 13.21 -2.58
C GLU A 219 8.43 12.11 -3.65
N LEU A 220 7.58 11.09 -3.56
CA LEU A 220 7.50 10.06 -4.61
C LEU A 220 7.04 10.62 -5.94
N THR A 221 6.11 11.58 -5.96
CA THR A 221 5.65 12.18 -7.21
C THR A 221 6.75 13.00 -7.87
N LYS A 222 7.50 13.79 -7.10
CA LYS A 222 8.67 14.51 -7.62
C LYS A 222 9.67 13.54 -8.28
N ARG A 223 9.99 12.43 -7.61
CA ARG A 223 10.91 11.41 -8.14
C ARG A 223 10.35 10.66 -9.35
N HIS A 224 9.03 10.47 -9.40
CA HIS A 224 8.38 9.88 -10.56
C HIS A 224 8.38 10.83 -11.77
N ASP A 225 8.19 12.13 -11.56
CA ASP A 225 8.33 13.14 -12.61
C ASP A 225 9.77 13.18 -13.15
N GLU A 226 10.77 13.03 -12.26
CA GLU A 226 12.18 12.87 -12.67
C GLU A 226 12.42 11.58 -13.46
N TRP A 227 11.81 10.46 -13.05
CA TRP A 227 11.88 9.18 -13.76
C TRP A 227 11.33 9.28 -15.19
N ILE A 228 10.15 9.89 -15.34
CA ILE A 228 9.51 10.12 -16.64
C ILE A 228 10.42 10.97 -17.53
N ARG A 229 10.90 12.12 -17.04
CA ARG A 229 11.79 13.01 -17.82
C ARG A 229 13.07 12.31 -18.26
N ASN A 230 13.67 11.50 -17.40
CA ASN A 230 14.92 10.81 -17.74
C ASN A 230 14.73 9.75 -18.82
N ALA A 231 13.54 9.16 -18.94
CA ALA A 231 13.24 8.20 -19.99
C ALA A 231 13.02 8.87 -21.36
N ASP A 232 12.34 10.01 -21.39
CA ASP A 232 12.14 10.79 -22.61
C ASP A 232 13.47 11.25 -23.25
N HIS A 233 14.53 11.40 -22.45
CA HIS A 233 15.86 11.77 -22.92
C HIS A 233 16.69 10.59 -23.48
N VAL A 234 16.26 9.35 -23.27
CA VAL A 234 16.96 8.14 -23.79
C VAL A 234 16.44 7.73 -25.17
N ASP A 235 15.21 8.14 -25.52
CA ASP A 235 14.56 7.85 -26.80
C ASP A 235 14.76 8.95 -27.87
N MET A 236 15.60 9.96 -27.61
CA MET A 236 16.05 11.00 -28.57
C MET A 236 17.51 10.80 -28.98
#